data_AF-A0A536BTU7-F1
#
_entry.id   AF-A0A536BTU7-F1
#
_cell.length_a   1.000
_cell.length_b   1.000
_cell.length_c   1.000
_cell.angle_alpha   90.00
_cell.angle_beta   90.00
_cell.angle_gamma   90.00
#
_symmetry.space_group_name_H-M   'P 1'
#
loop_
_entity.id
_entity.type
_entity.pdbx_description
1 polymer ?
#
loop_
_entity_poly.entity_id
_entity_poly.type
_entity_poly.pdbx_seq_one_letter_code
_entity_poly.pdbx_strand_id
1 'polypeptide(L)'
;MFRDYEDRGRRFKAIVLIAGGRNKGIEIEPLARAIAGRVSALVTIGETGEELARQARQAGLPKVERAADLADAVRRAALLAPPGSVVLLSPAFTSYDMFRDYEDRGRRFKAIVLAELGP
;
A
#
# COMPACT_ATOMS: atom_id res chain seq x y z
N MET A 1 -21.66 -33.92 7.66
CA MET A 1 -20.33 -34.09 7.04
C MET A 1 -20.01 -32.88 6.16
N PHE A 2 -19.98 -31.67 6.75
CA PHE A 2 -19.53 -30.42 6.11
C PHE A 2 -19.08 -29.43 7.18
N ARG A 3 -18.22 -29.91 8.09
CA ARG A 3 -17.36 -29.07 8.94
C ARG A 3 -15.94 -29.30 8.43
N ASP A 4 -15.10 -28.28 8.51
CA ASP A 4 -13.62 -28.34 8.31
C ASP A 4 -13.04 -27.78 7.00
N TYR A 5 -13.56 -26.64 6.50
CA TYR A 5 -12.86 -25.83 5.48
C TYR A 5 -12.75 -24.32 5.77
N GLU A 6 -13.13 -23.83 6.96
CA GLU A 6 -13.09 -22.38 7.25
C GLU A 6 -11.82 -21.86 7.95
N ASP A 7 -10.86 -22.71 8.33
CA ASP A 7 -9.89 -22.31 9.36
C ASP A 7 -8.40 -22.38 8.98
N ARG A 8 -8.04 -21.90 7.77
CA ARG A 8 -6.62 -21.67 7.39
C ARG A 8 -6.33 -20.31 6.74
N GLY A 9 -7.18 -19.30 6.98
CA GLY A 9 -6.87 -17.93 6.58
C GLY A 9 -6.10 -17.22 7.69
N ARG A 10 -4.80 -16.94 7.50
CA ARG A 10 -4.06 -16.07 8.42
C ARG A 10 -4.75 -14.70 8.42
N ARG A 11 -5.60 -14.43 9.41
CA ARG A 11 -6.42 -13.22 9.48
C ARG A 11 -5.57 -12.09 10.05
N PHE A 12 -5.08 -11.23 9.18
CA PHE A 12 -4.30 -10.06 9.59
C PHE A 12 -5.21 -9.05 10.31
N LYS A 13 -4.69 -8.40 11.35
CA LYS A 13 -5.46 -7.44 12.18
C LYS A 13 -5.83 -6.17 11.42
N ALA A 14 -4.94 -5.72 10.53
CA ALA A 14 -5.17 -4.55 9.70
C ALA A 14 -4.26 -4.57 8.45
N ILE A 15 -4.62 -3.76 7.46
CA ILE A 15 -3.81 -3.55 6.25
C ILE A 15 -3.30 -2.11 6.26
N VAL A 16 -2.00 -1.95 6.02
CA VAL A 16 -1.36 -0.68 5.66
C VAL A 16 -0.97 -0.77 4.19
N LEU A 17 -1.51 0.12 3.36
CA LEU A 17 -1.31 0.10 1.92
C LEU A 17 -0.22 1.09 1.50
N ILE A 18 0.72 0.67 0.68
CA ILE A 18 1.59 1.53 -0.11
C ILE A 18 1.02 1.60 -1.53
N ALA A 19 0.62 2.79 -2.00
CA ALA A 19 0.05 2.97 -3.33
C ALA A 19 0.47 4.27 -4.04
N GLY A 20 0.29 4.32 -5.36
CA GLY A 20 0.67 5.46 -6.19
C GLY A 20 1.64 5.07 -7.31
N GLY A 21 2.04 6.07 -8.10
CA GLY A 21 2.80 5.91 -9.34
C GLY A 21 2.29 6.90 -10.38
N ARG A 22 2.31 6.52 -11.65
CA ARG A 22 1.86 7.38 -12.76
C ARG A 22 0.42 7.09 -13.20
N ASN A 23 -0.44 8.11 -13.25
CA ASN A 23 -1.81 7.95 -13.73
C ASN A 23 -1.81 7.60 -15.23
N LYS A 24 -2.63 6.63 -15.63
CA LYS A 24 -2.88 6.26 -17.03
C LYS A 24 -4.35 6.43 -17.42
N GLY A 25 -5.02 7.42 -16.83
CA GLY A 25 -6.44 7.69 -17.07
C GLY A 25 -7.38 6.88 -16.19
N ILE A 26 -6.93 6.46 -15.00
CA ILE A 26 -7.81 5.85 -13.99
C ILE A 26 -8.35 6.97 -13.11
N GLU A 27 -9.66 6.91 -12.86
CA GLU A 27 -10.33 7.78 -11.90
C GLU A 27 -9.82 7.50 -10.48
N ILE A 28 -9.24 8.52 -9.83
CA ILE A 28 -8.63 8.37 -8.51
C ILE A 28 -9.71 8.30 -7.42
N GLU A 29 -10.87 8.92 -7.63
CA GLU A 29 -11.89 9.09 -6.58
C GLU A 29 -12.60 7.78 -6.20
N PRO A 30 -13.03 6.93 -7.15
CA PRO A 30 -13.52 5.60 -6.82
C PRO A 30 -12.45 4.73 -6.14
N LEU A 31 -11.19 4.86 -6.55
CA LEU A 31 -10.08 4.13 -5.95
C LEU A 31 -9.82 4.58 -4.50
N ALA A 32 -9.79 5.89 -4.25
CA ALA A 32 -9.61 6.47 -2.93
C ALA A 32 -10.71 6.02 -1.96
N ARG A 33 -11.99 6.04 -2.38
CA ARG A 33 -13.11 5.51 -1.58
C ARG A 33 -12.95 4.02 -1.27
N ALA A 34 -12.56 3.23 -2.28
CA ALA A 34 -12.36 1.80 -2.11
C ALA A 34 -11.22 1.47 -1.12
N ILE A 35 -10.16 2.28 -1.12
CA ILE A 35 -9.03 2.18 -0.18
C ILE A 35 -9.49 2.57 1.23
N ALA A 36 -10.14 3.71 1.38
CA ALA A 36 -10.57 4.23 2.69
C ALA A 36 -11.47 3.24 3.46
N GLY A 37 -12.29 2.46 2.76
CA GLY A 37 -13.14 1.43 3.38
C GLY A 37 -12.45 0.09 3.72
N ARG A 38 -11.18 -0.11 3.35
CA ARG A 38 -10.50 -1.42 3.48
C ARG A 38 -9.17 -1.39 4.23
N VAL A 39 -8.51 -0.24 4.30
CA VAL A 39 -7.18 -0.12 4.89
C VAL A 39 -7.22 0.71 6.17
N SER A 40 -6.32 0.41 7.10
CA SER A 40 -6.15 1.18 8.33
C SER A 40 -5.24 2.41 8.15
N ALA A 41 -4.36 2.34 7.15
CA ALA A 41 -3.49 3.45 6.76
C ALA A 41 -3.08 3.33 5.29
N LEU A 42 -2.74 4.47 4.68
CA LEU A 42 -2.23 4.59 3.33
C LEU A 42 -0.92 5.39 3.33
N VAL A 43 0.10 4.87 2.66
CA VAL A 43 1.33 5.58 2.34
C VAL A 43 1.38 5.76 0.84
N THR A 44 1.36 7.00 0.37
CA THR A 44 1.39 7.30 -1.06
C THR A 44 2.80 7.58 -1.57
N ILE A 45 3.07 7.24 -2.84
CA ILE A 45 4.33 7.53 -3.54
C ILE A 45 4.07 7.91 -5.01
N GLY A 46 5.08 8.46 -5.67
CA GLY A 46 5.02 8.76 -7.11
C GLY A 46 4.12 9.94 -7.47
N GLU A 47 3.94 10.17 -8.77
CA GLU A 47 3.27 11.35 -9.34
C GLU A 47 1.84 11.54 -8.82
N THR A 48 1.06 10.46 -8.75
CA THR A 48 -0.34 10.49 -8.27
C THR A 48 -0.48 10.50 -6.76
N GLY A 49 0.63 10.40 -6.02
CA GLY A 49 0.57 10.18 -4.57
C GLY A 49 -0.11 11.33 -3.81
N GLU A 50 0.07 12.57 -4.25
CA GLU A 50 -0.55 13.75 -3.65
C GLU A 50 -2.08 13.73 -3.80
N GLU A 51 -2.53 13.47 -5.03
CA GLU A 51 -3.95 13.41 -5.39
C GLU A 51 -4.67 12.28 -4.66
N LEU A 52 -4.08 11.08 -4.70
CA LEU A 52 -4.63 9.92 -4.01
C LEU A 52 -4.69 10.14 -2.50
N ALA A 53 -3.66 10.77 -1.91
CA ALA A 53 -3.65 11.06 -0.49
C ALA A 53 -4.77 12.03 -0.11
N ARG A 54 -4.96 13.11 -0.89
CA ARG A 54 -6.02 14.08 -0.66
C ARG A 54 -7.41 13.44 -0.72
N GLN A 55 -7.68 12.66 -1.77
CA GLN A 55 -8.98 12.03 -1.94
C GLN A 55 -9.23 10.93 -0.90
N ALA A 56 -8.21 10.17 -0.49
CA ALA A 56 -8.34 9.18 0.58
C ALA A 56 -8.69 9.83 1.93
N ARG A 57 -8.09 11.00 2.25
CA ARG A 57 -8.46 11.79 3.44
C ARG A 57 -9.90 12.29 3.35
N GLN A 58 -10.32 12.80 2.19
CA GLN A 58 -11.72 13.23 1.96
C GLN A 58 -12.72 12.07 2.09
N ALA A 59 -12.31 10.85 1.70
CA ALA A 59 -13.08 9.63 1.88
C ALA A 59 -13.06 9.08 3.32
N GLY A 60 -12.41 9.78 4.27
CA GLY A 60 -12.45 9.46 5.70
C GLY A 60 -11.34 8.53 6.20
N LEU A 61 -10.28 8.26 5.42
CA LEU A 61 -9.15 7.47 5.90
C LEU A 61 -8.29 8.29 6.89
N PRO A 62 -8.19 7.91 8.17
CA PRO A 62 -7.56 8.75 9.19
C PRO A 62 -6.03 8.85 9.08
N LYS A 63 -5.37 7.82 8.55
CA LYS A 63 -3.91 7.73 8.49
C LYS A 63 -3.44 7.70 7.05
N VAL A 64 -3.00 8.85 6.55
CA VAL A 64 -2.50 9.00 5.18
C VAL A 64 -1.20 9.78 5.17
N GLU A 65 -0.11 9.13 4.75
CA GLU A 65 1.22 9.73 4.63
C GLU A 65 1.72 9.76 3.20
N ARG A 66 2.58 10.72 2.87
CA ARG A 66 3.28 10.81 1.58
C ARG A 66 4.75 10.45 1.81
N ALA A 67 5.26 9.49 1.05
CA ALA A 67 6.67 9.11 1.08
C ALA A 67 7.45 9.69 -0.10
N ALA A 68 8.74 9.94 0.09
CA ALA A 68 9.62 10.47 -0.96
C ALA A 68 9.96 9.41 -2.03
N ASP A 69 10.21 8.17 -1.58
CA ASP A 69 10.57 7.03 -2.41
C ASP A 69 10.03 5.71 -1.80
N LEU A 70 10.36 4.58 -2.43
CA LEU A 70 9.90 3.27 -1.97
C LEU A 70 10.49 2.87 -0.60
N ALA A 71 11.73 3.26 -0.29
CA ALA A 71 12.37 2.92 0.99
C ALA A 71 11.75 3.72 2.14
N ASP A 72 11.51 5.01 1.94
CA ASP A 72 10.72 5.83 2.85
C ASP A 72 9.29 5.29 3.01
N ALA A 73 8.67 4.83 1.92
CA ALA A 73 7.33 4.26 1.99
C ALA A 73 7.26 2.98 2.84
N VAL A 74 8.24 2.08 2.69
CA VAL A 74 8.34 0.87 3.51
C VAL A 74 8.53 1.22 4.99
N ARG A 75 9.43 2.15 5.30
CA ARG A 75 9.69 2.57 6.69
C ARG A 75 8.44 3.17 7.34
N ARG A 76 7.76 4.10 6.66
CA ARG A 76 6.50 4.69 7.16
C ARG A 76 5.40 3.65 7.31
N ALA A 77 5.24 2.77 6.34
CA ALA A 77 4.21 1.73 6.40
C ALA A 77 4.45 0.76 7.57
N ALA A 78 5.71 0.43 7.86
CA ALA A 78 6.06 -0.39 9.01
C ALA A 78 5.75 0.30 10.35
N LEU A 79 6.05 1.60 10.48
CA LEU A 79 5.69 2.39 11.67
C LEU A 79 4.17 2.49 11.88
N LEU A 80 3.40 2.49 10.81
CA LEU A 80 1.94 2.54 10.83
C LEU A 80 1.28 1.18 11.04
N ALA A 81 2.03 0.07 10.99
CA ALA A 81 1.53 -1.30 11.06
C ALA A 81 1.72 -1.90 12.47
N PRO A 82 0.65 -2.01 13.28
CA PRO A 82 0.72 -2.72 14.55
C PRO A 82 1.11 -4.20 14.38
N PRO A 83 1.61 -4.86 15.45
CA PRO A 83 1.86 -6.30 15.42
C PRO A 83 0.64 -7.11 14.97
N GLY A 84 0.83 -7.96 13.96
CA GLY A 84 -0.22 -8.75 13.33
C GLY A 84 -0.94 -8.08 12.15
N SER A 85 -0.53 -6.87 11.77
CA SER A 85 -0.94 -6.21 10.53
C SER A 85 -0.10 -6.64 9.34
N VAL A 86 -0.56 -6.27 8.14
CA VAL A 86 0.16 -6.47 6.89
C VAL A 86 0.45 -5.13 6.22
N VAL A 87 1.68 -4.98 5.74
CA VAL A 87 2.07 -3.95 4.78
C VAL A 87 1.90 -4.52 3.37
N LEU A 88 1.04 -3.89 2.57
CA LEU A 88 0.74 -4.31 1.20
C LEU A 88 1.26 -3.26 0.22
N LEU A 89 2.09 -3.67 -0.74
CA LEU A 89 2.40 -2.85 -1.92
C LEU A 89 1.41 -3.19 -3.04
N SER A 90 0.43 -2.32 -3.28
CA SER A 90 -0.53 -2.46 -4.39
C SER A 90 -0.74 -1.11 -5.09
N PRO A 91 0.15 -0.74 -6.02
CA PRO A 91 0.27 0.63 -6.50
C PRO A 91 -0.85 1.12 -7.41
N ALA A 92 -1.73 0.24 -7.91
CA ALA A 92 -2.84 0.54 -8.83
C ALA A 92 -2.46 1.22 -10.18
N PHE A 93 -1.25 1.78 -10.27
CA PHE A 93 -0.70 2.55 -11.37
C PHE A 93 0.58 1.89 -11.90
N THR A 94 0.87 2.12 -13.18
CA THR A 94 2.02 1.46 -13.82
C THR A 94 3.34 2.05 -13.35
N SER A 95 4.34 1.19 -13.18
CA SER A 95 5.62 1.48 -12.53
C SER A 95 6.63 2.33 -13.33
N TYR A 96 6.25 2.84 -14.50
CA TYR A 96 7.19 3.38 -15.50
C TYR A 96 7.81 4.75 -15.13
N ASP A 97 7.39 5.38 -14.04
CA ASP A 97 7.99 6.61 -13.50
C ASP A 97 9.17 6.33 -12.55
N MET A 98 9.21 5.15 -11.91
CA MET A 98 10.21 4.82 -10.87
C MET A 98 10.93 3.47 -11.06
N PHE A 99 10.46 2.58 -11.94
CA PHE A 99 10.99 1.23 -12.12
C PHE A 99 10.93 0.74 -13.58
N ARG A 100 11.83 -0.19 -13.94
CA ARG A 100 11.93 -0.78 -15.28
C ARG A 100 10.65 -1.54 -15.67
N ASP A 101 10.08 -2.29 -14.72
CA ASP A 101 8.87 -3.10 -14.88
C ASP A 101 8.27 -3.43 -13.49
N TYR A 102 7.15 -4.18 -13.47
CA TYR A 102 6.47 -4.55 -12.23
C TYR A 102 7.27 -5.54 -11.37
N GLU A 103 8.13 -6.37 -11.98
CA GLU A 103 8.95 -7.35 -11.28
C GLU A 103 10.12 -6.68 -10.57
N ASP A 104 10.73 -5.68 -11.19
CA ASP A 104 11.80 -4.87 -10.60
C ASP A 104 11.32 -4.16 -9.34
N ARG A 105 10.11 -3.61 -9.38
CA ARG A 105 9.45 -3.01 -8.21
C ARG A 105 9.25 -4.04 -7.09
N GLY A 106 8.77 -5.24 -7.42
CA GLY A 106 8.58 -6.32 -6.45
C GLY A 106 9.89 -6.79 -5.82
N ARG A 107 10.95 -6.95 -6.63
CA ARG A 107 12.30 -7.31 -6.16
C ARG A 107 12.86 -6.24 -5.22
N ARG A 108 12.75 -4.96 -5.59
CA ARG A 108 13.24 -3.85 -4.75
C ARG A 108 12.44 -3.73 -3.46
N PHE A 109 11.11 -3.88 -3.49
CA PHE A 109 10.31 -3.90 -2.28
C PHE A 109 10.77 -5.01 -1.32
N LYS A 110 10.94 -6.24 -1.83
CA LYS A 110 11.44 -7.36 -1.03
C LYS A 110 12.83 -7.06 -0.45
N ALA A 111 13.75 -6.54 -1.26
CA ALA A 111 15.10 -6.21 -0.82
C ALA A 111 15.10 -5.15 0.28
N ILE A 112 14.30 -4.09 0.13
CA ILE A 112 14.14 -3.02 1.12
C ILE A 112 13.54 -3.58 2.41
N VAL A 113 12.47 -4.38 2.33
CA VAL A 113 11.86 -4.99 3.52
C VAL A 113 12.88 -5.81 4.29
N LEU A 114 13.65 -6.66 3.60
CA LEU A 114 14.69 -7.49 4.25
C LEU A 114 15.81 -6.65 4.86
N ALA A 115 16.19 -5.53 4.24
CA ALA A 115 17.26 -4.66 4.72
C ALA A 115 16.83 -3.78 5.91
N GLU A 116 15.60 -3.24 5.87
CA GLU A 116 15.13 -2.23 6.82
C GLU A 116 14.41 -2.83 8.05
N LEU A 117 13.75 -3.98 7.87
CA LEU A 117 12.86 -4.54 8.91
C LEU A 117 13.37 -5.87 9.47
N GLY A 118 14.40 -6.47 8.86
CA GLY A 118 14.87 -7.81 9.21
C GLY A 118 13.85 -8.91 8.90
N PRO A 119 14.24 -10.19 9.07
CA PRO A 119 13.35 -11.34 8.92
C PRO A 119 12.33 -11.48 10.06
#